data_AF-A0A1V5C0M3-F1
#
_entry.id   AF-A0A1V5C0M3-F1
#
_cell.length_a   1.000
_cell.length_b   1.000
_cell.length_c   1.000
_cell.angle_alpha   90.00
_cell.angle_beta   90.00
_cell.angle_gamma   90.00
#
_symmetry.space_group_name_H-M   'P 1'
#
loop_
_entity.id
_entity.type
_entity.pdbx_description
1 polymer ?
#
loop_
_entity_poly.entity_id
_entity_poly.type
_entity_poly.pdbx_seq_one_letter_code
_entity_poly.pdbx_strand_id
1 'polypeptide(L)' 'MVLHVQYHDNKYDYVSQAILEELINAQRIKRFYRPSEERWIAPDFDPIRGIGGYYRGPERRQARYSA' A
#
# COMPACT_ATOMS: atom_id res chain seq x y z
N MET A 1 15.09 1.11 -6.38
CA MET A 1 14.06 0.19 -6.92
C MET A 1 12.88 1.01 -7.39
N VAL A 2 12.32 0.68 -8.56
CA VAL A 2 11.07 1.30 -9.06
C VAL A 2 9.92 0.32 -8.89
N LEU A 3 8.73 0.84 -8.61
CA LEU A 3 7.51 0.08 -8.36
C LEU A 3 6.44 0.53 -9.35
N HIS A 4 5.71 -0.44 -9.87
CA HIS A 4 4.64 -0.19 -10.81
C HIS A 4 3.40 0.26 -10.03
N VAL A 5 2.78 1.35 -10.43
CA VAL A 5 1.60 1.93 -9.75
C VAL A 5 0.42 2.06 -10.69
N GLN A 6 -0.78 2.05 -10.13
CA GLN A 6 -2.01 2.40 -10.82
C GLN A 6 -2.65 3.61 -10.13
N TYR A 7 -2.92 4.67 -10.89
CA TYR A 7 -3.65 5.85 -10.42
C TYR A 7 -5.17 5.64 -10.43
N HIS A 8 -5.92 6.53 -9.78
CA HIS A 8 -7.39 6.52 -9.81
C HIS A 8 -7.97 6.68 -11.23
N ASP A 9 -7.25 7.36 -12.12
CA ASP A 9 -7.58 7.53 -13.53
C ASP A 9 -7.31 6.27 -14.39
N ASN A 10 -7.02 5.12 -13.76
CA ASN A 10 -6.58 3.87 -14.40
C ASN A 10 -5.29 3.96 -15.22
N LYS A 11 -4.55 5.08 -15.13
CA LYS A 11 -3.20 5.19 -15.68
C LYS A 11 -2.20 4.37 -14.86
N TYR A 12 -1.15 3.94 -15.53
CA TYR A 12 -0.06 3.16 -14.94
C TYR A 12 1.25 3.90 -15.10
N ASP A 13 2.13 3.80 -14.12
CA ASP A 13 3.46 4.43 -14.16
C ASP A 13 4.46 3.68 -13.26
N TYR A 14 5.75 4.00 -13.40
CA TYR A 14 6.83 3.40 -12.62
C TYR A 14 7.50 4.48 -11.77
N VAL A 15 7.29 4.40 -10.46
CA VAL A 15 7.80 5.40 -9.52
C VAL A 15 8.84 4.79 -8.60
N SER A 16 9.76 5.63 -8.10
CA SER A 16 10.67 5.21 -7.03
C SER A 16 9.92 5.03 -5.71
N GLN A 17 10.53 4.32 -4.77
CA GLN A 17 9.94 4.11 -3.44
C GLN A 17 9.60 5.43 -2.72
N ALA A 18 10.49 6.43 -2.78
CA ALA A 18 10.24 7.73 -2.15
C ALA A 18 8.99 8.44 -2.73
N ILE A 19 8.82 8.39 -4.05
CA ILE A 19 7.64 8.95 -4.72
C ILE A 19 6.39 8.13 -4.42
N LEU A 20 6.51 6.81 -4.34
CA LEU A 20 5.39 5.94 -3.94
C LEU A 20 4.86 6.34 -2.56
N GLU A 21 5.75 6.57 -1.60
CA GLU A 21 5.36 6.99 -0.24
C GLU A 21 4.61 8.33 -0.26
N GLU A 22 5.08 9.29 -1.04
CA GLU A 22 4.38 10.57 -1.24
C GLU A 22 2.99 10.37 -1.89
N LEU A 23 2.90 9.54 -2.92
CA LEU A 23 1.65 9.24 -3.63
C LEU A 23 0.64 8.50 -2.76
N ILE A 24 1.10 7.60 -1.87
CA ILE A 24 0.27 6.90 -0.89
C ILE A 24 -0.25 7.91 0.14
N ASN A 25 0.63 8.75 0.71
CA ASN A 25 0.23 9.77 1.68
C ASN A 25 -0.75 10.79 1.08
N ALA A 26 -0.57 11.15 -0.19
CA ALA A 26 -1.45 12.05 -0.91
C ALA A 26 -2.71 11.36 -1.49
N GLN A 27 -2.89 10.05 -1.25
CA GLN A 27 -3.99 9.23 -1.81
C GLN A 27 -4.19 9.43 -3.33
N ARG A 28 -3.08 9.51 -4.09
CA ARG A 28 -3.13 9.72 -5.55
C ARG A 28 -3.11 8.42 -6.34
N ILE A 29 -2.83 7.29 -5.69
CA ILE A 29 -2.79 5.98 -6.33
C ILE A 29 -3.85 5.04 -5.77
N LYS A 30 -4.40 4.22 -6.66
CA LYS A 30 -5.38 3.19 -6.35
C LYS A 30 -4.73 1.91 -5.80
N ARG A 31 -3.57 1.53 -6.35
CA ARG A 31 -2.78 0.35 -5.94
C ARG A 31 -1.39 0.39 -6.53
N PHE A 32 -0.46 -0.36 -5.96
CA PHE A 32 0.89 -0.53 -6.48
C PHE A 32 1.29 -2.01 -6.47
N TYR A 33 2.11 -2.42 -7.43
CA TYR A 33 2.62 -3.77 -7.53
C TYR A 33 3.85 -3.93 -6.64
N ARG A 34 3.80 -4.92 -5.77
CA ARG A 34 4.91 -5.28 -4.89
C ARG A 34 5.53 -6.58 -5.40
N PRO A 35 6.71 -6.54 -6.04
CA PRO A 35 7.32 -7.73 -6.62
C PRO A 35 7.76 -8.74 -5.57
N SER A 36 8.03 -8.34 -4.32
CA SER A 36 8.32 -9.27 -3.22
C SER A 36 7.16 -10.19 -2.84
N GLU A 37 5.92 -9.78 -3.16
CA GLU A 37 4.69 -10.56 -2.89
C GLU A 37 3.98 -10.95 -4.21
N GLU A 38 4.61 -10.62 -5.34
CA GLU A 38 4.10 -10.81 -6.71
C GLU A 38 2.64 -10.35 -6.92
N ARG A 39 2.21 -9.33 -6.15
CA ARG A 39 0.80 -8.92 -6.06
C ARG A 39 0.63 -7.40 -6.04
N TRP A 40 -0.56 -6.96 -6.47
CA TRP A 40 -1.03 -5.58 -6.30
C TRP A 40 -1.57 -5.32 -4.89
N ILE A 41 -1.04 -4.28 -4.26
CA ILE A 41 -1.41 -3.81 -2.92
C ILE A 41 -2.20 -2.52 -3.06
N ALA A 42 -3.42 -2.49 -2.54
CA ALA A 42 -4.26 -1.30 -2.52
C ALA A 42 -4.09 -0.58 -1.18
N PRO A 43 -3.50 0.63 -1.14
CA PRO A 43 -3.22 1.32 0.12
C PRO A 43 -4.46 1.62 0.97
N ASP A 44 -5.64 1.73 0.36
CA ASP A 44 -6.92 1.93 1.04
C ASP A 44 -7.41 0.70 1.82
N PHE A 45 -7.01 -0.51 1.41
CA PHE A 45 -7.56 -1.77 1.94
C PHE A 45 -6.49 -2.66 2.56
N ASP A 46 -5.31 -2.73 1.95
CA ASP A 46 -4.24 -3.64 2.35
C ASP A 46 -3.34 -3.01 3.43
N PRO A 47 -2.93 -3.79 4.44
CA PRO A 47 -2.06 -3.30 5.51
C PRO A 47 -0.65 -3.03 4.99
N ILE A 48 -0.31 -1.77 4.76
CA ILE A 48 1.06 -1.38 4.41
C ILE A 48 1.90 -1.31 5.69
N ARG A 49 2.65 -2.37 6.00
CA ARG A 49 3.62 -2.38 7.10
C ARG A 49 4.79 -1.43 6.78
N GLY A 50 5.06 -0.47 7.67
CA GLY A 50 6.30 0.32 7.68
C GLY A 50 6.15 1.84 7.47
N ILE A 51 5.00 2.34 6.98
CA ILE A 51 4.86 3.75 6.58
C ILE A 51 3.83 4.57 7.38
N GLY A 52 3.43 4.11 8.57
CA GLY A 52 2.55 4.91 9.45
C GLY A 52 1.21 5.32 8.81
N GLY A 53 0.77 4.63 7.76
CA GLY A 53 -0.48 4.92 7.07
C GLY A 53 -1.69 4.62 7.97
N TYR A 54 -2.71 5.46 7.87
CA TYR A 54 -3.99 5.36 8.60
C TYR A 54 -4.79 4.14 8.10
N TYR A 55 -4.41 2.95 8.56
CA TYR A 55 -5.08 1.69 8.25
C TYR A 55 -6.49 1.68 8.87
N ARG A 56 -7.53 1.59 8.02
CA ARG A 56 -8.94 1.44 8.42
C ARG A 56 -9.44 -0.01 8.42
N GLY A 57 -8.55 -1.01 8.46
CA GLY A 57 -8.97 -2.40 8.59
C GLY A 57 -9.32 -2.77 10.03
N PRO A 58 -10.37 -3.59 10.28
CA PRO A 58 -10.87 -3.93 11.62
C PRO A 58 -9.93 -4.78 12.50
N GLU A 59 -8.71 -5.08 12.04
CA GLU A 59 -7.89 -6.17 12.57
C GLU A 59 -6.62 -5.68 13.28
N ARG A 60 -6.77 -4.89 14.35
CA ARG A 60 -5.65 -4.51 15.25
C ARG A 60 -6.01 -4.71 16.72
N ARG A 61 -6.39 -5.94 17.09
CA ARG A 61 -6.03 -6.65 18.33
C ARG A 61 -6.85 -7.95 18.46
N GLN A 62 -6.45 -8.98 17.72
CA GLN A 62 -6.49 -10.34 18.26
C GLN A 62 -5.07 -10.88 18.22
N ALA A 63 -4.20 -10.26 19.03
CA ALA A 63 -3.18 -11.06 19.69
C ALA A 63 -3.96 -12.06 20.54
N ARG A 64 -4.19 -13.24 19.96
CA ARG A 64 -4.70 -14.41 20.67
C ARG A 64 -3.64 -14.74 21.72
N TYR A 65 -3.74 -14.12 22.89
CA TYR A 65 -3.33 -14.77 24.12
C TYR A 65 -4.31 -15.92 24.30
N SER A 66 -3.90 -17.12 23.88
CA SER A 66 -4.57 -18.35 24.23
C SER A 66 -3.69 -19.11 25.22
N ALA A 67 -4.19 -19.12 26.45
CA ALA A 67 -3.94 -20.01 27.59
C ALA A 67 -2.48 -20.25 28.02
#